data_AF-A0A4Q7MMF0-F1
#
_entry.id   AF-A0A4Q7MMF0-F1
#
_cell.length_a   1.000
_cell.length_b   1.000
_cell.length_c   1.000
_cell.angle_alpha   90.00
_cell.angle_beta   90.00
_cell.angle_gamma   90.00
#
_symmetry.space_group_name_H-M   'P 1'
#
loop_
_entity.id
_entity.type
_entity.pdbx_description
1 polymer ?
#
loop_
_entity_poly.entity_id
_entity_poly.type
_entity_poly.pdbx_seq_one_letter_code
_entity_poly.pdbx_strand_id
1 'polypeptide(L)'
;MPQTKKRFFARALIVVAATVGLVFAQAAPASATVHEIVGQWCSGQEELAPPGITGGSQADNFAKPLLASGFVTGNLVPFTGSEGPGLLVEFNYDLPNVKVVGTGVFIVIDPSVPLYLELIEPDPNFPAFKACPKLATG
;
A
#
# COMPACT_ATOMS: atom_id res chain seq x y z
N MET A 1 4.23 -56.70 35.94
CA MET A 1 4.73 -55.87 34.81
C MET A 1 3.68 -55.44 33.73
N PRO A 2 2.39 -55.14 34.02
CA PRO A 2 1.48 -54.59 32.98
C PRO A 2 1.10 -53.10 33.12
N GLN A 3 1.34 -52.45 34.27
CA GLN A 3 0.86 -51.09 34.56
C GLN A 3 1.66 -49.97 33.86
N THR A 4 2.98 -50.13 33.69
CA THR A 4 3.87 -49.13 33.10
C THR A 4 3.67 -48.96 31.59
N LYS A 5 3.37 -50.04 30.86
CA LYS A 5 3.10 -49.98 29.41
C LYS A 5 1.82 -49.21 29.10
N LYS A 6 0.74 -49.42 29.87
CA LYS A 6 -0.54 -48.72 29.68
C LYS A 6 -0.42 -47.19 29.85
N ARG A 7 0.38 -46.74 30.83
CA ARG A 7 0.65 -45.32 31.06
C ARG A 7 1.45 -44.67 29.93
N PHE A 8 2.33 -45.44 29.29
CA PHE A 8 3.12 -44.97 28.15
C PHE A 8 2.27 -44.80 26.89
N PHE A 9 1.41 -45.78 26.59
CA PHE A 9 0.49 -45.72 25.46
C PHE A 9 -0.53 -44.57 25.60
N ALA A 10 -1.09 -44.36 26.80
CA ALA A 10 -2.02 -43.25 27.04
C ALA A 10 -1.36 -41.88 26.83
N ARG A 11 -0.10 -41.71 27.29
CA ARG A 11 0.66 -40.47 27.08
C ARG A 11 0.99 -40.24 25.61
N ALA A 12 1.38 -41.28 24.87
CA ALA A 12 1.64 -41.16 23.43
C ALA A 12 0.39 -40.74 22.65
N LEU A 13 -0.77 -41.31 22.99
CA LEU A 13 -2.05 -40.95 22.37
C LEU A 13 -2.45 -39.50 22.63
N ILE A 14 -2.23 -38.99 23.85
CA ILE A 14 -2.51 -37.59 24.19
C ILE A 14 -1.60 -36.65 23.38
N VAL A 15 -0.31 -36.97 23.26
CA VAL A 15 0.63 -36.16 22.47
C VAL A 15 0.22 -36.13 21.00
N VAL A 16 -0.10 -37.29 20.41
CA VAL A 16 -0.56 -37.36 19.01
C VAL A 16 -1.84 -36.57 18.81
N ALA A 17 -2.84 -36.73 19.68
CA ALA A 17 -4.09 -35.99 19.60
C ALA A 17 -3.88 -34.47 19.72
N ALA A 18 -3.00 -34.02 20.61
CA ALA A 18 -2.66 -32.61 20.76
C ALA A 18 -1.95 -32.05 19.52
N THR A 19 -1.01 -32.79 18.94
CA THR A 19 -0.32 -32.36 17.70
C THR A 19 -1.27 -32.29 16.51
N VAL A 20 -2.20 -33.24 16.37
CA VAL A 20 -3.20 -33.21 15.29
C VAL A 20 -4.17 -32.03 15.48
N GLY A 21 -4.59 -31.74 16.71
CA GLY A 21 -5.44 -30.59 17.01
C GLY A 21 -4.81 -29.24 16.62
N LEU A 22 -3.50 -29.10 16.79
CA LEU A 22 -2.73 -27.91 16.37
C LEU A 22 -2.66 -27.74 14.85
N VAL A 23 -2.64 -28.84 14.08
CA VAL A 23 -2.61 -28.78 12.60
C VAL A 23 -3.95 -28.30 12.03
N PHE A 24 -5.06 -28.58 12.72
CA PHE A 24 -6.40 -28.12 12.32
C PHE A 24 -6.80 -26.78 12.94
N ALA A 25 -5.96 -26.19 13.80
CA ALA A 25 -6.13 -24.81 14.24
C ALA A 25 -5.81 -23.91 13.05
N GLN A 26 -6.85 -23.57 12.29
CA GLN A 26 -6.73 -22.64 11.17
C GLN A 26 -6.24 -21.31 11.73
N ALA A 27 -5.08 -20.84 11.25
CA ALA A 27 -4.65 -19.48 11.49
C ALA A 27 -5.77 -18.56 10.98
N ALA A 28 -6.29 -17.70 11.86
CA ALA A 28 -7.23 -16.67 11.44
C ALA A 28 -6.58 -15.89 10.28
N PRO A 29 -7.35 -15.56 9.22
CA PRO A 29 -6.81 -14.78 8.11
C PRO A 29 -6.17 -13.51 8.67
N ALA A 30 -4.87 -13.34 8.40
CA ALA A 30 -4.17 -12.13 8.79
C ALA A 30 -4.79 -10.97 8.01
N SER A 31 -5.28 -9.95 8.73
CA SER A 31 -5.68 -8.69 8.11
C SER A 31 -4.42 -8.04 7.52
N ALA A 32 -4.21 -8.23 6.22
CA ALA A 32 -3.14 -7.56 5.50
C ALA A 32 -3.54 -6.09 5.31
N THR A 33 -3.26 -5.26 6.31
CA THR A 33 -3.45 -3.82 6.21
C THR A 33 -2.28 -3.23 5.44
N VAL A 34 -2.35 -3.30 4.11
CA VAL A 34 -1.55 -2.42 3.25
C VAL A 34 -2.15 -1.04 3.43
N HIS A 35 -1.49 -0.16 4.18
CA HIS A 35 -1.81 1.27 4.20
C HIS A 35 -1.35 1.89 2.87
N GLU A 36 -1.99 1.45 1.80
CA GLU A 36 -1.89 2.07 0.49
C GLU A 36 -2.60 3.41 0.58
N ILE A 37 -2.01 4.46 0.01
CA ILE A 37 -2.65 5.78 -0.15
C ILE A 37 -4.08 5.64 -0.72
N VAL A 38 -4.30 4.64 -1.59
CA VAL A 38 -5.62 4.28 -2.11
C VAL A 38 -6.60 3.94 -0.98
N GLY A 39 -6.21 3.11 -0.01
CA GLY A 39 -7.05 2.73 1.13
C GLY A 39 -7.55 3.94 1.95
N GLN A 40 -6.69 4.95 2.16
CA GLN A 40 -7.05 6.22 2.80
C GLN A 40 -8.07 7.04 1.96
N TRP A 41 -7.84 7.11 0.65
CA TRP A 41 -8.76 7.81 -0.24
C TRP A 41 -10.11 7.09 -0.37
N CYS A 42 -10.12 5.76 -0.28
CA CYS A 42 -11.34 4.95 -0.33
C CYS A 42 -12.10 4.94 1.02
N SER A 43 -11.43 5.12 2.16
CA SER A 43 -12.04 5.17 3.49
C SER A 43 -12.74 6.49 3.80
N GLY A 44 -12.56 7.53 2.97
CA GLY A 44 -13.15 8.83 3.19
C GLY A 44 -12.28 9.78 4.02
N GLN A 45 -10.95 9.63 3.94
CA GLN A 45 -9.96 10.54 4.54
C GLN A 45 -9.96 10.61 6.08
N GLU A 46 -10.70 9.73 6.76
CA GLU A 46 -10.63 9.56 8.21
C GLU A 46 -9.38 8.79 8.62
N GLU A 47 -8.94 8.97 9.87
CA GLU A 47 -7.76 8.27 10.39
C GLU A 47 -7.97 6.75 10.34
N LEU A 48 -7.08 6.04 9.63
CA LEU A 48 -7.18 4.59 9.51
C LEU A 48 -6.75 3.96 10.84
N ALA A 49 -7.67 3.20 11.44
CA ALA A 49 -7.39 2.43 12.64
C ALA A 49 -6.76 1.07 12.27
N PRO A 50 -5.69 0.63 12.98
CA PRO A 50 -4.99 1.31 14.06
C PRO A 50 -3.98 2.36 13.54
N PRO A 51 -3.78 3.49 14.27
CA PRO A 51 -2.82 4.51 13.90
C PRO A 51 -1.39 3.93 13.90
N GLY A 52 -0.73 4.02 12.75
CA GLY A 52 0.66 3.61 12.57
C GLY A 52 0.87 2.27 11.87
N ILE A 53 2.11 2.09 11.39
CA ILE A 53 2.61 0.83 10.83
C ILE A 53 2.63 -0.20 11.97
N THR A 54 1.59 -1.01 12.07
CA THR A 54 1.44 -2.00 13.14
C THR A 54 2.32 -3.22 12.85
N GLY A 55 3.55 -3.17 13.35
CA GLY A 55 4.27 -4.38 13.74
C GLY A 55 3.64 -4.90 15.02
N GLY A 56 2.95 -6.04 14.98
CA GLY A 56 2.51 -6.75 16.19
C GLY A 56 3.71 -7.23 17.05
N SER A 57 3.43 -8.05 18.06
CA SER A 57 4.40 -8.51 19.08
C SER A 57 5.62 -9.32 18.59
N GLN A 58 5.77 -9.52 17.27
CA GLN A 58 6.93 -10.15 16.63
C GLN A 58 7.48 -9.36 15.42
N ALA A 59 7.01 -8.13 15.17
CA ALA A 59 7.55 -7.20 14.19
C ALA A 59 7.69 -7.69 12.71
N ASP A 60 6.99 -8.74 12.29
CA ASP A 60 6.87 -9.10 10.88
C ASP A 60 5.87 -8.16 10.17
N ASN A 61 6.35 -6.96 9.82
CA ASN A 61 5.57 -6.02 9.03
C ASN A 61 5.36 -6.56 7.61
N PHE A 62 4.11 -6.89 7.28
CA PHE A 62 3.65 -7.07 5.90
C PHE A 62 3.69 -5.75 5.11
N ALA A 63 3.66 -4.61 5.82
CA ALA A 63 3.84 -3.28 5.25
C ALA A 63 5.33 -2.92 5.23
N LYS A 64 6.08 -3.52 4.30
CA LYS A 64 7.41 -3.00 3.95
C LYS A 64 7.24 -1.61 3.33
N PRO A 65 8.14 -0.64 3.62
CA PRO A 65 8.16 0.62 2.88
C PRO A 65 8.21 0.31 1.38
N LEU A 66 7.19 0.72 0.64
CA LEU A 66 7.23 0.63 -0.81
C LEU A 66 8.34 1.57 -1.27
N LEU A 67 9.33 1.02 -1.97
CA LEU A 67 10.32 1.84 -2.66
C LEU A 67 9.56 2.71 -3.67
N ALA A 68 9.75 4.03 -3.58
CA ALA A 68 9.18 4.97 -4.51
C ALA A 68 9.58 4.56 -5.93
N SER A 69 8.60 4.37 -6.79
CA SER A 69 8.72 3.77 -8.13
C SER A 69 9.44 4.66 -9.16
N GLY A 70 9.93 5.84 -8.76
CA GLY A 70 10.53 6.80 -9.69
C GLY A 70 9.49 7.52 -10.54
N PHE A 71 8.27 7.70 -10.03
CA PHE A 71 7.20 8.45 -10.71
C PHE A 71 7.62 9.86 -11.10
N VAL A 72 8.37 10.54 -10.23
CA VAL A 72 9.13 11.72 -10.62
C VAL A 72 10.43 11.23 -11.24
N THR A 73 10.66 11.53 -12.52
CA THR A 73 11.83 11.01 -13.25
C THR A 73 13.15 11.57 -12.72
N GLY A 74 13.08 12.64 -11.92
CA GLY A 74 14.23 13.42 -11.48
C GLY A 74 14.77 14.34 -12.59
N ASN A 75 14.17 14.30 -13.78
CA ASN A 75 14.53 15.16 -14.89
C ASN A 75 13.70 16.45 -14.85
N LEU A 76 14.37 17.56 -15.16
CA LEU A 76 13.72 18.81 -15.51
C LEU A 76 13.82 18.96 -17.02
N VAL A 77 12.66 19.06 -17.69
CA VAL A 77 12.62 19.17 -19.15
C VAL A 77 12.27 20.60 -19.58
N PRO A 78 12.82 21.10 -20.70
CA PRO A 78 12.43 22.41 -21.21
C PRO A 78 10.93 22.48 -21.46
N PHE A 79 10.29 23.54 -20.97
CA PHE A 79 8.85 23.75 -21.09
C PHE A 79 8.53 25.24 -21.23
N THR A 80 7.44 25.57 -21.91
CA THR A 80 6.95 26.95 -22.03
C THR A 80 5.53 26.99 -21.49
N GLY A 81 5.34 27.66 -20.35
CA GLY A 81 4.06 27.81 -19.69
C GLY A 81 3.58 29.26 -19.63
N SER A 82 2.73 29.55 -18.65
CA SER A 82 2.09 30.86 -18.50
C SER A 82 3.06 32.02 -18.25
N GLU A 83 4.22 31.78 -17.63
CA GLU A 83 5.26 32.78 -17.34
C GLU A 83 6.39 32.76 -18.40
N GLY A 84 6.19 32.04 -19.51
CA GLY A 84 7.18 31.90 -20.59
C GLY A 84 8.10 30.68 -20.46
N PRO A 85 9.27 30.68 -21.12
CA PRO A 85 10.19 29.55 -21.13
C PRO A 85 10.74 29.21 -19.73
N GLY A 86 10.86 27.92 -19.43
CA GLY A 86 11.28 27.40 -18.15
C GLY A 86 11.51 25.89 -18.15
N LEU A 87 11.32 25.27 -16.98
CA LEU A 87 11.55 23.86 -16.74
C LEU A 87 10.30 23.19 -16.18
N LEU A 88 9.98 21.98 -16.62
CA LEU A 88 8.90 21.16 -16.08
C LEU A 88 9.47 20.02 -15.25
N VAL A 89 8.94 19.81 -14.05
CA VAL A 89 9.12 18.57 -13.30
C VAL A 89 8.34 17.46 -13.99
N GLU A 90 9.05 16.50 -14.57
CA GLU A 90 8.45 15.44 -15.38
C GLU A 90 7.96 14.27 -14.51
N PHE A 91 6.72 13.87 -14.76
CA PHE A 91 6.12 12.67 -14.22
C PHE A 91 6.08 11.55 -15.27
N ASN A 92 6.44 10.33 -14.89
CA ASN A 92 6.38 9.15 -15.73
C ASN A 92 5.09 8.36 -15.46
N TYR A 93 4.07 8.61 -16.28
CA TYR A 93 2.77 7.92 -16.19
C TYR A 93 2.77 6.50 -16.75
N ASP A 94 3.83 6.06 -17.43
CA ASP A 94 3.91 4.71 -18.03
C ASP A 94 4.23 3.62 -16.99
N LEU A 95 4.56 4.02 -15.76
CA LEU A 95 4.84 3.07 -14.68
C LEU A 95 3.53 2.36 -14.27
N PRO A 96 3.50 1.02 -14.23
CA PRO A 96 2.27 0.24 -14.04
C PRO A 96 1.61 0.44 -12.67
N ASN A 97 2.34 1.00 -11.71
CA ASN A 97 1.87 1.28 -10.36
C ASN A 97 1.41 2.74 -10.17
N VAL A 98 1.41 3.55 -11.22
CA VAL A 98 0.95 4.95 -11.18
C VAL A 98 -0.58 4.97 -11.18
N LYS A 99 -1.13 5.68 -10.20
CA LYS A 99 -2.56 5.74 -9.90
C LYS A 99 -3.15 7.12 -10.17
N VAL A 100 -2.41 7.94 -10.88
CA VAL A 100 -2.76 9.32 -11.18
C VAL A 100 -2.52 9.56 -12.66
N VAL A 101 -3.26 10.48 -13.23
CA VAL A 101 -3.06 11.00 -14.58
C VAL A 101 -2.73 12.48 -14.51
N GLY A 102 -2.06 12.96 -15.56
CA GLY A 102 -1.86 14.39 -15.78
C GLY A 102 -3.18 15.05 -16.14
N THR A 103 -3.47 16.19 -15.51
CA THR A 103 -4.68 16.98 -15.83
C THR A 103 -4.48 17.86 -17.07
N GLY A 104 -3.24 18.02 -17.56
CA GLY A 104 -2.86 19.00 -18.57
C GLY A 104 -2.80 20.44 -18.07
N VAL A 105 -3.04 20.68 -16.77
CA VAL A 105 -2.95 22.01 -16.15
C VAL A 105 -1.58 22.16 -15.49
N PHE A 106 -0.83 23.18 -15.89
CA PHE A 106 0.51 23.45 -15.39
C PHE A 106 0.51 24.67 -14.48
N ILE A 107 1.06 24.52 -13.28
CA ILE A 107 1.23 25.60 -12.31
C ILE A 107 2.70 25.97 -12.18
N VAL A 108 2.96 27.22 -11.80
CA VAL A 108 4.30 27.69 -11.46
C VAL A 108 4.54 27.46 -9.97
N ILE A 109 5.55 26.65 -9.65
CA ILE A 109 5.93 26.34 -8.26
C ILE A 109 7.11 27.20 -7.78
N ASP A 110 7.88 27.76 -8.71
CA ASP A 110 8.87 28.80 -8.43
C ASP A 110 8.84 29.84 -9.58
N PRO A 111 8.47 31.10 -9.30
CA PRO A 111 8.44 32.15 -10.31
C PRO A 111 9.82 32.79 -10.54
N SER A 112 10.80 32.58 -9.65
CA SER A 112 12.16 33.15 -9.80
C SER A 112 12.99 32.38 -10.83
N VAL A 113 12.71 31.09 -10.97
CA VAL A 113 13.18 30.21 -12.03
C VAL A 113 11.93 29.52 -12.54
N PRO A 114 11.33 29.93 -13.68
CA PRO A 114 10.03 29.43 -14.13
C PRO A 114 9.97 27.89 -14.13
N LEU A 115 9.51 27.34 -13.01
CA LEU A 115 9.49 25.92 -12.72
C LEU A 115 8.04 25.51 -12.66
N TYR A 116 7.69 24.61 -13.57
CA TYR A 116 6.34 24.16 -13.80
C TYR A 116 6.13 22.78 -13.21
N LEU A 117 4.92 22.57 -12.70
CA LEU A 117 4.43 21.28 -12.25
C LEU A 117 3.07 21.02 -12.89
N GLU A 118 2.89 19.85 -13.48
CA GLU A 118 1.57 19.43 -13.93
C GLU A 118 0.72 19.03 -12.72
N LEU A 119 -0.51 19.52 -12.63
CA LEU A 119 -1.47 19.04 -11.66
C LEU A 119 -1.88 17.61 -12.02
N ILE A 120 -2.04 16.79 -10.99
CA ILE A 120 -2.41 15.39 -11.12
C ILE A 120 -3.75 15.12 -10.47
N GLU A 121 -4.46 14.13 -11.00
CA GLU A 121 -5.70 13.62 -10.43
C GLU A 121 -5.71 12.09 -10.42
N PRO A 122 -6.50 11.44 -9.55
CA PRO A 122 -6.62 9.98 -9.55
C PRO A 122 -7.07 9.46 -10.91
N ASP A 123 -6.42 8.42 -11.44
CA ASP A 123 -6.84 7.77 -12.69
C ASP A 123 -8.18 7.04 -12.47
N PRO A 124 -9.32 7.49 -13.03
CA PRO A 124 -10.61 6.84 -12.76
C PRO A 124 -10.69 5.39 -13.24
N ASN A 125 -9.78 4.96 -14.12
CA ASN A 125 -9.77 3.61 -14.69
C ASN A 125 -8.82 2.66 -13.97
N PHE A 126 -7.98 3.15 -13.06
CA PHE A 126 -7.00 2.31 -12.39
C PHE A 126 -7.72 1.23 -11.58
N PRO A 127 -7.33 -0.06 -11.71
CA PRO A 127 -8.09 -1.17 -11.11
C PRO A 127 -8.33 -1.05 -9.61
N ALA A 128 -7.40 -0.45 -8.86
CA ALA A 128 -7.53 -0.27 -7.42
C ALA A 128 -8.71 0.65 -7.02
N PHE A 129 -9.16 1.53 -7.92
CA PHE A 129 -10.23 2.47 -7.63
C PHE A 129 -11.62 1.99 -8.03
N LYS A 130 -11.73 0.87 -8.77
CA LYS A 130 -13.02 0.27 -9.16
C LYS A 130 -13.89 -0.09 -7.96
N ALA A 131 -13.26 -0.37 -6.81
CA ALA A 131 -13.95 -0.69 -5.56
C ALA A 131 -14.09 0.53 -4.62
N CYS A 132 -13.76 1.74 -5.09
CA CYS A 132 -13.67 2.94 -4.28
C CYS A 132 -14.66 4.02 -4.75
N PRO A 133 -15.97 3.84 -4.49
CA PRO A 133 -17.00 4.75 -4.98
C PRO A 133 -16.84 6.19 -4.47
N LYS A 134 -16.24 6.38 -3.28
CA LYS A 134 -15.99 7.71 -2.70
C LYS A 134 -14.85 8.47 -3.38
N LEU A 135 -14.00 7.81 -4.16
CA LEU A 135 -12.90 8.48 -4.88
C LEU A 135 -13.42 9.35 -6.03
N ALA A 136 -14.47 8.90 -6.71
CA ALA A 136 -15.01 9.56 -7.91
C ALA A 136 -15.95 10.73 -7.60
N THR A 137 -16.40 10.88 -6.35
CA THR A 137 -17.50 11.80 -6.02
C THR A 137 -17.12 13.04 -5.24
N GLY A 138 -15.89 13.15 -4.71
CA GLY A 138 -15.41 14.34 -3.98
C GLY A 138 -16.26 14.72 -2.78
#